data_AF-A0A0C2X3Q2-F1
#
_entry.id   AF-A0A0C2X3Q2-F1
#
_cell.length_a   1.000
_cell.length_b   1.000
_cell.length_c   1.000
_cell.angle_alpha   90.00
_cell.angle_beta   90.00
_cell.angle_gamma   90.00
#
_symmetry.space_group_name_H-M   'P 1'
#
loop_
_entity.id
_entity.type
_entity.pdbx_description
1 polymer ?
#
loop_
_entity_poly.entity_id
_entity_poly.type
_entity_poly.pdbx_seq_one_letter_code
_entity_poly.pdbx_strand_id
1 'polypeptide(L)'
;MDSEPDLSRPSTIKRYPRRIRMGGFLMNVETATAWASRLAGRTLDPIRNSPTIYNVILQKVRPYRVNFKPVGEVADVTYMVITQSAWFKGHKDMDPSLIPHFEEGEREAVARKLLDEQGVHDFEFTTILG
;
A
#
# COMPACT_ATOMS: atom_id res chain seq x y z
N MET A 1 -46.31 -22.91 -15.97
CA MET A 1 -45.77 -21.65 -16.52
C MET A 1 -44.75 -21.16 -15.51
N ASP A 2 -43.54 -21.66 -15.66
CA ASP A 2 -42.38 -21.29 -14.87
C ASP A 2 -42.03 -19.83 -15.15
N SER A 3 -42.02 -19.01 -14.10
CA SER A 3 -41.62 -17.61 -14.21
C SER A 3 -40.09 -17.54 -14.16
N GLU A 4 -39.48 -17.08 -15.26
CA GLU A 4 -38.06 -16.75 -15.30
C GLU A 4 -37.71 -15.69 -14.25
N PRO A 5 -36.57 -15.79 -13.56
CA PRO A 5 -36.12 -14.74 -12.67
C PRO A 5 -35.68 -13.51 -13.48
N ASP A 6 -36.40 -12.41 -13.28
CA ASP A 6 -36.11 -11.09 -13.81
C ASP A 6 -34.73 -10.57 -13.32
N LEU A 7 -33.75 -10.53 -14.23
CA LEU A 7 -32.39 -10.04 -14.02
C LEU A 7 -32.26 -8.50 -14.15
N SER A 8 -33.36 -7.74 -14.19
CA SER A 8 -33.32 -6.29 -14.46
C SER A 8 -33.02 -5.37 -13.26
N ARG A 9 -32.76 -5.90 -12.06
CA ARG A 9 -32.35 -5.04 -10.93
C ARG A 9 -30.87 -4.69 -11.02
N PRO A 10 -30.47 -3.42 -11.23
CA PRO A 10 -29.07 -3.04 -11.07
C PRO A 10 -28.68 -3.36 -9.64
N SER A 11 -27.68 -4.22 -9.45
CA SER A 11 -27.10 -4.39 -8.14
C SER A 11 -26.60 -3.02 -7.71
N THR A 12 -27.14 -2.47 -6.62
CA THR A 12 -26.54 -1.33 -5.95
C THR A 12 -25.23 -1.83 -5.36
N ILE A 13 -24.20 -1.95 -6.21
CA ILE A 13 -22.83 -2.21 -5.76
C ILE A 13 -22.54 -1.11 -4.75
N LYS A 14 -22.42 -1.49 -3.47
CA LYS A 14 -22.03 -0.55 -2.42
C LYS A 14 -20.65 -0.03 -2.80
N ARG A 15 -20.60 1.17 -3.40
CA ARG A 15 -19.36 1.86 -3.70
C ARG A 15 -18.77 2.34 -2.39
N TYR A 16 -17.82 1.59 -1.85
CA TYR A 16 -17.08 2.01 -0.66
C TYR A 16 -16.19 3.19 -1.05
N PRO A 17 -16.46 4.41 -0.56
CA PRO A 17 -15.75 5.60 -1.00
C PRO A 17 -14.28 5.55 -0.54
N ARG A 18 -13.37 5.91 -1.45
CA ARG A 18 -11.94 6.09 -1.17
C ARG A 18 -11.61 7.55 -1.41
N ARG A 19 -11.19 8.27 -0.36
CA ARG A 19 -11.13 9.75 -0.36
C ARG A 19 -9.72 10.30 -0.59
N ILE A 20 -8.74 9.42 -0.64
CA ILE A 20 -7.33 9.77 -0.75
C ILE A 20 -6.72 8.87 -1.83
N ARG A 21 -5.82 9.43 -2.63
CA ARG A 21 -4.83 8.64 -3.38
C ARG A 21 -3.47 8.79 -2.72
N MET A 22 -2.74 7.69 -2.61
CA MET A 22 -1.43 7.60 -1.98
C MET A 22 -0.42 7.14 -3.02
N GLY A 23 0.69 7.87 -3.13
CA GLY A 23 1.83 7.53 -3.98
C GLY A 23 2.98 7.07 -3.12
N GLY A 24 3.68 6.03 -3.57
CA GLY A 24 4.80 5.48 -2.83
C GLY A 24 5.32 4.16 -3.37
N PHE A 25 6.25 3.57 -2.64
CA PHE A 25 6.87 2.30 -2.99
C PHE A 25 6.11 1.15 -2.35
N LEU A 26 5.39 0.40 -3.17
CA LEU A 26 4.65 -0.80 -2.79
C LEU A 26 5.60 -2.00 -2.76
N MET A 27 5.46 -2.83 -1.73
CA MET A 27 6.20 -4.09 -1.58
C MET A 27 5.28 -5.17 -0.99
N ASN A 28 5.59 -6.42 -1.31
CA ASN A 28 4.88 -7.56 -0.73
C ASN A 28 5.28 -7.78 0.75
N VAL A 29 4.50 -8.62 1.43
CA VAL A 29 4.73 -8.99 2.84
C VAL A 29 6.09 -9.67 3.05
N GLU A 30 6.60 -10.44 2.10
CA GLU A 30 7.89 -11.13 2.23
C GLU A 30 9.05 -10.13 2.29
N THR A 31 9.05 -9.18 1.37
CA THR A 31 10.04 -8.10 1.30
C THR A 31 9.99 -7.21 2.54
N ALA A 32 8.78 -6.83 2.99
CA ALA A 32 8.62 -6.08 4.24
C ALA A 32 9.11 -6.89 5.46
N THR A 33 8.81 -8.17 5.52
CA THR A 33 9.23 -9.05 6.62
C THR A 33 10.75 -9.24 6.65
N ALA A 34 11.37 -9.43 5.49
CA ALA A 34 12.82 -9.56 5.36
C ALA A 34 13.52 -8.27 5.81
N TRP A 35 13.00 -7.11 5.38
CA TRP A 35 13.51 -5.81 5.83
C TRP A 35 13.37 -5.63 7.34
N ALA A 36 12.18 -5.86 7.89
CA ALA A 36 11.93 -5.75 9.31
C ALA A 36 12.79 -6.71 10.14
N SER A 37 13.03 -7.93 9.65
CA SER A 37 13.90 -8.90 10.32
C SER A 37 15.35 -8.41 10.41
N ARG A 38 15.87 -7.77 9.35
CA ARG A 38 17.19 -7.14 9.37
C ARG A 38 17.26 -6.01 10.39
N LEU A 39 16.26 -5.13 10.40
CA LEU A 39 16.18 -4.03 11.37
C LEU A 39 16.09 -4.52 12.82
N ALA A 40 15.37 -5.61 13.06
CA ALA A 40 15.18 -6.19 14.38
C ALA A 40 16.33 -7.10 14.85
N GLY A 41 17.27 -7.44 13.97
CA GLY A 41 18.37 -8.38 14.27
C GLY A 41 17.92 -9.82 14.52
N ARG A 42 16.69 -10.18 14.12
CA ARG A 42 16.13 -11.53 14.26
C ARG A 42 15.08 -11.81 13.19
N THR A 43 14.88 -13.08 12.84
CA THR A 43 13.80 -13.49 11.93
C THR A 43 12.44 -13.18 12.55
N LEU A 44 11.57 -12.55 11.75
CA LEU A 44 10.17 -12.26 12.08
C LEU A 44 9.24 -13.17 11.27
N ASP A 45 8.17 -13.63 11.90
CA ASP A 45 7.08 -14.33 11.23
C ASP A 45 6.02 -13.31 10.80
N PRO A 46 5.59 -13.29 9.52
CA PRO A 46 4.70 -12.26 9.00
C PRO A 46 3.33 -12.24 9.69
N ILE A 47 2.83 -13.40 10.11
CA ILE A 47 1.50 -13.54 10.73
C ILE A 47 1.57 -13.16 12.22
N ARG A 48 2.54 -13.70 12.95
CA ARG A 48 2.69 -13.52 14.40
C ARG A 48 3.32 -12.19 14.75
N ASN A 49 4.07 -11.57 13.83
CA ASN A 49 4.84 -10.36 14.07
C ASN A 49 4.42 -9.18 13.20
N SER A 50 3.26 -9.22 12.53
CA SER A 50 2.71 -8.08 11.75
C SER A 50 2.84 -6.72 12.48
N PRO A 51 2.42 -6.57 13.75
CA PRO A 51 2.60 -5.31 14.48
C PRO A 51 4.06 -4.90 14.68
N THR A 52 4.96 -5.87 14.85
CA THR A 52 6.40 -5.60 14.98
C THR A 52 6.98 -5.15 13.65
N ILE A 53 6.65 -5.85 12.55
CA ILE A 53 7.09 -5.52 11.18
C ILE A 53 6.71 -4.09 10.84
N TYR A 54 5.44 -3.73 11.06
CA TYR A 54 4.96 -2.37 10.87
C TYR A 54 5.75 -1.34 11.68
N ASN A 55 5.92 -1.56 13.00
CA ASN A 55 6.51 -0.57 13.88
C ASN A 55 8.01 -0.35 13.62
N VAL A 56 8.80 -1.41 13.39
CA VAL A 56 10.24 -1.24 13.17
C VAL A 56 10.53 -0.53 11.86
N ILE A 57 9.77 -0.83 10.79
CA ILE A 57 9.90 -0.13 9.52
C ILE A 57 9.42 1.31 9.66
N LEU A 58 8.26 1.55 10.28
CA LEU A 58 7.74 2.89 10.50
C LEU A 58 8.76 3.76 11.25
N GLN A 59 9.39 3.24 12.29
CA GLN A 59 10.44 3.95 13.03
C GLN A 59 11.66 4.27 12.16
N LYS A 60 12.05 3.35 11.26
CA LYS A 60 13.17 3.57 10.35
C LYS A 60 12.89 4.64 9.30
N VAL A 61 11.67 4.71 8.77
CA VAL A 61 11.33 5.64 7.68
C VAL A 61 10.91 7.03 8.16
N ARG A 62 10.42 7.15 9.41
CA ARG A 62 9.95 8.41 9.99
C ARG A 62 10.94 9.59 9.89
N PRO A 63 12.25 9.42 10.14
CA PRO A 63 13.24 10.50 9.99
C PRO A 63 13.29 11.10 8.57
N TYR A 64 12.88 10.34 7.55
CA TYR A 64 12.85 10.76 6.15
C TYR A 64 11.53 11.45 5.75
N ARG A 65 10.64 11.72 6.73
CA ARG A 65 9.33 12.36 6.52
C ARG A 65 8.43 11.60 5.54
N VAL A 66 8.61 10.28 5.45
CA VAL A 66 7.74 9.37 4.72
C VAL A 66 6.98 8.49 5.72
N ASN A 67 5.85 7.95 5.28
CA ASN A 67 5.02 7.09 6.12
C ASN A 67 5.14 5.64 5.66
N PHE A 68 4.75 4.69 6.51
CA PHE A 68 4.67 3.28 6.17
C PHE A 68 3.33 2.73 6.62
N LYS A 69 2.62 2.03 5.74
CA LYS A 69 1.31 1.42 6.06
C LYS A 69 1.07 0.11 5.33
N PRO A 70 0.29 -0.82 5.92
CA PRO A 70 -0.36 -1.85 5.14
C PRO A 70 -1.38 -1.20 4.20
N VAL A 71 -1.45 -1.69 2.97
CA VAL A 71 -2.32 -1.16 1.92
C VAL A 71 -2.97 -2.27 1.11
N GLY A 72 -4.12 -1.97 0.51
CA GLY A 72 -4.93 -2.93 -0.24
C GLY A 72 -6.21 -3.34 0.51
N GLU A 73 -6.95 -4.25 -0.11
CA GLU A 73 -8.23 -4.76 0.43
C GLU A 73 -8.03 -5.81 1.52
N VAL A 74 -6.90 -6.51 1.49
CA VAL A 74 -6.51 -7.47 2.52
C VAL A 74 -5.40 -6.83 3.35
N ALA A 75 -5.67 -6.64 4.64
CA ALA A 75 -4.66 -6.12 5.57
C ALA A 75 -3.43 -7.05 5.61
N ASP A 76 -2.25 -6.46 5.81
CA ASP A 76 -0.98 -7.16 6.03
C ASP A 76 -0.46 -8.06 4.90
N VAL A 77 -1.03 -7.94 3.69
CA VAL A 77 -0.54 -8.64 2.48
C VAL A 77 0.45 -7.78 1.69
N THR A 78 0.19 -6.48 1.64
CA THR A 78 1.00 -5.50 0.94
C THR A 78 1.27 -4.30 1.84
N TYR A 79 2.49 -3.80 1.75
CA TYR A 79 2.93 -2.62 2.47
C TYR A 79 3.39 -1.55 1.51
N MET A 80 3.24 -0.28 1.89
CA MET A 80 3.71 0.85 1.10
C MET A 80 4.49 1.84 1.96
N VAL A 81 5.65 2.26 1.46
CA VAL A 81 6.33 3.48 1.91
C VAL A 81 5.69 4.65 1.17
N ILE A 82 4.81 5.39 1.87
CA ILE A 82 4.01 6.47 1.31
C ILE A 82 4.83 7.77 1.34
N THR A 83 5.02 8.35 0.17
CA THR A 83 5.76 9.61 -0.04
C THR A 83 4.83 10.77 -0.39
N GLN A 84 3.72 10.47 -1.08
CA GLN A 84 2.73 11.46 -1.51
C GLN A 84 1.32 11.03 -1.11
N SER A 85 0.48 12.00 -0.78
CA SER A 85 -0.94 11.79 -0.53
C SER A 85 -1.73 13.01 -0.99
N ALA A 86 -2.82 12.80 -1.71
CA ALA A 86 -3.71 13.86 -2.13
C ALA A 86 -5.17 13.42 -2.00
N TRP A 87 -6.06 14.38 -1.78
CA TRP A 87 -7.50 14.12 -1.82
C TRP A 87 -7.91 13.66 -3.21
N PHE A 88 -8.77 12.66 -3.28
CA PHE A 88 -9.30 12.12 -4.52
C PHE A 88 -10.70 11.54 -4.30
N LYS A 89 -11.59 11.67 -5.27
CA LYS A 89 -12.97 11.16 -5.18
C LYS A 89 -13.08 9.80 -5.87
N GLY A 90 -12.48 8.77 -5.27
CA GLY A 90 -12.51 7.40 -5.77
C GLY A 90 -13.54 6.52 -5.06
N HIS A 91 -13.61 5.27 -5.49
CA HIS A 91 -14.33 4.20 -4.80
C HIS A 91 -13.59 2.86 -4.97
N LYS A 92 -13.90 1.90 -4.11
CA LYS A 92 -13.47 0.52 -4.27
C LYS A 92 -13.87 -0.02 -5.65
N ASP A 93 -13.00 -0.82 -6.26
CA ASP A 93 -13.15 -1.42 -7.59
C ASP A 93 -13.28 -0.38 -8.73
N MET A 94 -12.86 0.86 -8.52
CA MET A 94 -12.68 1.84 -9.59
C MET A 94 -11.58 1.36 -10.54
N ASP A 95 -11.78 1.55 -11.84
CA ASP A 95 -10.78 1.27 -12.86
C ASP A 95 -9.46 2.02 -12.52
N PRO A 96 -8.33 1.30 -12.37
CA PRO A 96 -7.04 1.90 -12.04
C PRO A 96 -6.60 2.98 -13.03
N SER A 97 -6.99 2.89 -14.30
CA SER A 97 -6.66 3.88 -15.33
C SER A 97 -7.29 5.26 -15.08
N LEU A 98 -8.35 5.31 -14.28
CA LEU A 98 -9.03 6.56 -13.89
C LEU A 98 -8.37 7.25 -12.68
N ILE A 99 -7.42 6.59 -12.02
CA ILE A 99 -6.69 7.15 -10.91
C ILE A 99 -5.51 7.93 -11.49
N PRO A 100 -5.45 9.26 -11.29
CA PRO A 100 -4.27 10.02 -11.68
C PRO A 100 -3.07 9.48 -10.92
N HIS A 101 -2.01 9.12 -11.63
CA HIS A 101 -0.79 8.61 -11.03
C HIS A 101 0.07 9.79 -10.54
N PHE A 102 0.84 9.57 -9.48
CA PHE A 102 1.88 10.49 -9.07
C PHE A 102 3.15 10.28 -9.90
N GLU A 103 3.96 11.32 -10.00
CA GLU A 103 5.30 11.26 -10.59
C GLU A 103 6.34 11.28 -9.47
N GLU A 104 7.46 10.59 -9.68
CA GLU A 104 8.58 10.62 -8.75
C GLU A 104 9.24 12.01 -8.73
N GLY A 105 9.46 12.53 -7.52
CA GLY A 105 10.20 13.77 -7.29
C GLY A 105 11.35 13.57 -6.30
N GLU A 106 11.80 14.67 -5.68
CA GLU A 106 12.93 14.66 -4.74
C GLU A 106 12.68 13.77 -3.51
N ARG A 107 11.43 13.73 -3.02
CA ARG A 107 11.08 12.91 -1.85
C ARG A 107 11.15 11.42 -2.18
N GLU A 108 10.75 11.04 -3.38
CA GLU A 108 10.82 9.68 -3.88
C GLU A 108 12.28 9.26 -4.07
N ALA A 109 13.14 10.15 -4.59
CA ALA A 109 14.58 9.89 -4.69
C ALA A 109 15.22 9.61 -3.32
N VAL A 110 14.86 10.39 -2.28
CA VAL A 110 15.33 10.15 -0.91
C VAL A 110 14.84 8.82 -0.36
N ALA A 111 13.56 8.48 -0.56
CA ALA A 111 12.99 7.22 -0.11
C ALA A 111 13.56 6.01 -0.88
N ARG A 112 13.81 6.14 -2.19
CA ARG A 112 14.47 5.12 -3.01
C ARG A 112 15.89 4.86 -2.50
N LYS A 113 16.67 5.91 -2.25
CA LYS A 113 18.00 5.79 -1.66
C LYS A 113 17.96 5.09 -0.30
N LEU A 114 16.99 5.42 0.55
CA LEU A 114 16.80 4.70 1.83
C LEU A 114 16.53 3.21 1.59
N LEU A 115 15.63 2.86 0.68
CA LEU A 115 15.33 1.45 0.39
C LEU A 115 16.57 0.70 -0.11
N ASP A 116 17.35 1.32 -1.00
CA ASP A 116 18.60 0.76 -1.50
C ASP A 116 19.64 0.57 -0.38
N GLU A 117 19.83 1.57 0.49
CA GLU A 117 20.71 1.47 1.67
C GLU A 117 20.27 0.37 2.66
N GLN A 118 18.98 0.01 2.66
CA GLN A 118 18.44 -1.07 3.47
C GLN A 118 18.44 -2.44 2.76
N GLY A 119 18.95 -2.51 1.53
CA GLY A 119 18.94 -3.71 0.69
C GLY A 119 17.52 -4.17 0.35
N VAL A 120 16.59 -3.23 0.20
CA VAL A 120 15.22 -3.49 -0.25
C VAL A 120 15.17 -3.10 -1.72
N HIS A 121 15.03 -4.08 -2.62
CA HIS A 121 15.03 -3.83 -4.07
C HIS A 121 13.76 -4.32 -4.78
N ASP A 122 12.97 -5.16 -4.11
CA ASP A 122 11.69 -5.66 -4.63
C ASP A 122 10.55 -4.72 -4.23
N PHE A 123 10.44 -3.61 -4.97
CA PHE A 123 9.42 -2.60 -4.77
C PHE A 123 9.03 -1.92 -6.08
N GLU A 124 7.80 -1.42 -6.14
CA GLU A 124 7.27 -0.68 -7.29
C GLU A 124 6.74 0.68 -6.85
N PHE A 125 7.12 1.76 -7.55
CA PHE A 125 6.48 3.06 -7.33
C PHE A 125 5.11 3.08 -7.99
N THR A 126 4.05 3.22 -7.19
CA THR A 126 2.68 3.16 -7.68
C THR A 126 1.76 4.10 -6.91
N THR A 127 0.56 4.31 -7.46
CA THR A 127 -0.50 5.11 -6.85
C THR A 127 -1.70 4.23 -6.54
N ILE A 128 -2.15 4.27 -5.29
CA ILE A 128 -3.29 3.46 -4.81
C ILE A 128 -4.34 4.34 -4.13
N LEU A 129 -5.55 3.80 -3.99
CA LEU A 129 -6.63 4.44 -3.24
C LEU A 129 -6.57 4.09 -1.75
N GLY A 130 -6.78 5.10 -0.90
CA GLY A 130 -6.88 5.04 0.56
C GLY A 130 -8.32 5.19 1.05
#